data_AF-A0A551Z641-F1
#
_entry.id   AF-A0A551Z641-F1
#
_cell.length_a   1.000
_cell.length_b   1.000
_cell.length_c   1.000
_cell.angle_alpha   90.00
_cell.angle_beta   90.00
_cell.angle_gamma   90.00
#
_symmetry.space_group_name_H-M   'P 1'
#
loop_
_entity.id
_entity.type
_entity.pdbx_description
1 polymer ?
#
loop_
_entity_poly.entity_id
_entity_poly.type
_entity_poly.pdbx_seq_one_letter_code
_entity_poly.pdbx_strand_id
1 'polypeptide(L)'
;MPVFDQRGQKVTYQYNAAGDINFGNVQNRADLISELKKLKDEISKAGEAEVIDAEIVTDAQYQIQKAIDQAKKSEPSRKSILEHLGEAKEFMKGVVEAGGIVTGIVKAIELVQQLF
;
A
#
# COMPACT_ATOMS: atom_id res chain seq x y z
N MET A 1 12.50 -30.41 -21.25
CA MET A 1 11.67 -29.40 -20.55
C MET A 1 12.21 -29.30 -19.13
N PRO A 2 12.67 -28.13 -18.66
CA PRO A 2 13.01 -28.00 -17.25
C PRO A 2 11.71 -27.94 -16.44
N VAL A 3 11.58 -28.85 -15.47
CA VAL A 3 10.51 -28.81 -14.47
C VAL A 3 10.83 -27.63 -13.56
N PHE A 4 9.96 -26.62 -13.54
CA PHE A 4 10.04 -25.54 -12.55
C PHE A 4 9.78 -26.15 -11.16
N ASP A 5 10.85 -26.43 -10.43
CA ASP A 5 10.79 -26.92 -9.06
C ASP A 5 10.52 -25.75 -8.10
N GLN A 6 9.33 -25.72 -7.53
CA GLN A 6 8.89 -24.70 -6.57
C GLN A 6 9.11 -25.13 -5.10
N ARG A 7 9.73 -26.29 -4.87
CA ARG A 7 9.98 -26.83 -3.51
C ARG A 7 11.11 -26.04 -2.86
N GLY A 8 10.75 -24.92 -2.24
CA GLY A 8 11.68 -24.02 -1.56
C GLY A 8 11.22 -22.56 -1.54
N GLN A 9 10.20 -22.19 -2.34
CA GLN A 9 9.57 -20.88 -2.21
C GLN A 9 8.65 -20.86 -0.99
N LYS A 10 9.19 -20.43 0.14
CA LYS A 10 8.41 -19.97 1.28
C LYS A 10 7.78 -18.65 0.87
N VAL A 11 6.48 -18.65 0.54
CA VAL A 11 5.73 -17.40 0.41
C VAL A 11 5.48 -16.90 1.83
N THR A 12 6.41 -16.10 2.36
CA THR A 12 6.39 -15.65 3.76
C THR A 12 5.17 -14.77 4.05
N TYR A 13 4.63 -14.09 3.03
CA TYR A 13 3.43 -13.28 3.13
C TYR A 13 2.70 -13.21 1.78
N GLN A 14 1.41 -13.50 1.78
CA GLN A 14 0.55 -13.28 0.62
C GLN A 14 -0.19 -11.97 0.82
N TYR A 15 0.18 -10.97 0.02
CA TYR A 15 -0.53 -9.70 -0.02
C TYR A 15 -2.00 -9.91 -0.42
N ASN A 16 -2.94 -9.45 0.42
CA ASN A 16 -4.38 -9.57 0.20
C ASN A 16 -4.96 -8.54 -0.79
N ALA A 17 -4.27 -8.27 -1.91
CA ALA A 17 -4.93 -7.63 -3.05
C ALA A 17 -6.02 -8.49 -3.68
N ALA A 18 -5.97 -9.81 -3.47
CA ALA A 18 -6.94 -10.74 -4.05
C ALA A 18 -8.24 -10.86 -3.22
N GLY A 19 -8.30 -10.31 -2.00
CA GLY A 19 -9.42 -10.51 -1.06
C GLY A 19 -10.15 -9.23 -0.64
N ASP A 20 -9.41 -8.25 -0.07
CA ASP A 20 -10.04 -7.09 0.59
C ASP A 20 -9.70 -5.75 -0.07
N ILE A 21 -8.48 -5.57 -0.60
CA ILE A 21 -8.07 -4.34 -1.27
C ILE A 21 -8.43 -4.41 -2.75
N ASN A 22 -9.26 -3.50 -3.23
CA ASN A 22 -9.67 -3.45 -4.63
C ASN A 22 -9.58 -2.02 -5.20
N PHE A 23 -8.37 -1.64 -5.57
CA PHE A 23 -8.11 -0.39 -6.29
C PHE A 23 -8.73 -0.35 -7.69
N GLY A 24 -9.08 -1.50 -8.29
CA GLY A 24 -9.73 -1.56 -9.61
C GLY A 24 -11.18 -1.07 -9.62
N ASN A 25 -11.83 -0.98 -8.45
CA ASN A 25 -13.20 -0.52 -8.31
C ASN A 25 -13.30 0.91 -7.73
N VAL A 26 -12.17 1.60 -7.56
CA VAL A 26 -12.15 2.98 -7.05
C VAL A 26 -12.63 3.93 -8.14
N GLN A 27 -13.75 4.61 -7.89
CA GLN A 27 -14.34 5.56 -8.85
C GLN A 27 -14.30 7.00 -8.34
N ASN A 28 -14.17 7.18 -7.03
CA ASN A 28 -14.20 8.49 -6.41
C ASN A 28 -13.25 8.58 -5.21
N ARG A 29 -13.15 9.80 -4.68
CA ARG A 29 -12.32 10.13 -3.50
C ARG A 29 -12.64 9.29 -2.26
N ALA A 30 -13.91 9.00 -2.00
CA ALA A 30 -14.31 8.23 -0.83
C ALA A 30 -13.87 6.76 -0.96
N ASP A 31 -13.98 6.19 -2.16
CA ASP A 31 -13.50 4.84 -2.44
C ASP A 31 -11.98 4.76 -2.24
N LEU A 32 -11.22 5.73 -2.77
CA LEU A 32 -9.77 5.78 -2.57
C LEU A 32 -9.41 5.83 -1.08
N ILE A 33 -10.07 6.68 -0.30
CA ILE A 33 -9.83 6.78 1.15
C ILE A 33 -10.11 5.44 1.84
N SER A 34 -11.15 4.72 1.42
CA SER A 34 -11.47 3.39 1.94
C SER A 34 -10.36 2.39 1.64
N GLU A 35 -9.89 2.33 0.40
CA GLU A 35 -8.83 1.40 -0.01
C GLU A 35 -7.46 1.76 0.62
N LEU A 36 -7.16 3.04 0.81
CA LEU A 36 -5.96 3.48 1.55
C LEU A 36 -5.97 3.03 3.02
N LYS A 37 -7.15 3.02 3.68
CA LYS A 37 -7.26 2.49 5.05
C LYS A 37 -6.96 0.99 5.08
N LYS A 38 -7.53 0.23 4.15
CA LYS A 38 -7.25 -1.21 4.05
C LYS A 38 -5.79 -1.49 3.75
N LEU A 39 -5.15 -0.67 2.90
CA LEU A 39 -3.70 -0.76 2.65
C LEU A 39 -2.89 -0.52 3.92
N LYS A 40 -3.31 0.44 4.77
CA LYS A 40 -2.69 0.68 6.08
C LYS A 40 -2.84 -0.55 6.99
N ASP A 41 -4.02 -1.15 7.04
CA ASP A 41 -4.29 -2.34 7.86
C ASP A 41 -3.50 -3.55 7.37
N GLU A 42 -3.30 -3.69 6.06
CA GLU A 42 -2.46 -4.74 5.48
C GLU A 42 -0.99 -4.59 5.89
N ILE A 43 -0.49 -3.35 5.96
CA ILE A 43 0.85 -3.07 6.50
C ILE A 43 0.95 -3.46 7.98
N SER A 44 -0.10 -3.23 8.79
CA SER A 44 -0.12 -3.74 10.18
C SER A 44 0.04 -5.25 10.21
N LYS A 45 -0.77 -5.97 9.42
CA LYS A 45 -0.74 -7.44 9.38
C LYS A 45 0.62 -7.96 8.94
N ALA A 46 1.27 -7.28 8.00
CA ALA A 46 2.62 -7.64 7.56
C ALA A 46 3.66 -7.42 8.68
N GLY A 47 3.50 -6.36 9.49
CA GLY A 47 4.27 -6.14 10.70
C GLY A 47 4.03 -7.20 11.78
N GLU A 48 2.78 -7.53 12.06
CA GLU A 48 2.39 -8.58 13.03
C GLU A 48 2.90 -9.97 12.64
N ALA A 49 3.03 -10.23 11.34
CA ALA A 49 3.62 -11.44 10.80
C ALA A 49 5.16 -11.41 10.78
N GLU A 50 5.80 -10.35 11.28
CA GLU A 50 7.25 -10.11 11.30
C GLU A 50 7.89 -10.16 9.89
N VAL A 51 7.09 -9.85 8.87
CA VAL A 51 7.51 -9.79 7.47
C VAL A 51 8.20 -8.45 7.17
N ILE A 52 7.79 -7.41 7.91
CA ILE A 52 8.26 -6.05 7.77
C ILE A 52 8.70 -5.58 9.16
N ASP A 53 9.83 -4.89 9.21
CA ASP A 53 10.31 -4.29 10.44
C ASP A 53 9.29 -3.29 11.03
N ALA A 54 9.16 -3.26 12.35
CA ALA A 54 8.18 -2.43 13.05
C ALA A 54 8.40 -0.92 12.84
N GLU A 55 9.65 -0.48 12.63
CA GLU A 55 9.99 0.90 12.28
C GLU A 55 9.44 1.24 10.88
N ILE A 56 9.69 0.38 9.90
CA ILE A 56 9.18 0.53 8.53
C ILE A 56 7.64 0.55 8.51
N VAL A 57 7.00 -0.33 9.28
CA VAL A 57 5.54 -0.36 9.44
C VAL A 57 5.04 0.99 9.96
N THR A 58 5.64 1.51 11.02
CA THR A 58 5.24 2.78 11.64
C THR A 58 5.36 3.93 10.64
N ASP A 59 6.49 4.03 9.94
CA ASP A 59 6.77 5.10 8.99
C ASP A 59 5.87 5.05 7.76
N ALA A 60 5.69 3.86 7.16
CA ALA A 60 4.81 3.67 6.01
C ALA A 60 3.36 4.00 6.36
N GLN A 61 2.88 3.54 7.52
CA GLN A 61 1.53 3.83 7.99
C GLN A 61 1.30 5.30 8.29
N TYR A 62 2.28 5.96 8.88
CA TYR A 62 2.21 7.40 9.16
C TYR A 62 2.02 8.20 7.87
N GLN A 63 2.76 7.87 6.82
CA GLN A 63 2.62 8.53 5.53
C GLN A 63 1.29 8.21 4.85
N ILE A 64 0.83 6.96 4.87
CA ILE A 64 -0.50 6.60 4.34
C ILE A 64 -1.61 7.34 5.11
N GLN A 65 -1.48 7.48 6.43
CA GLN A 65 -2.41 8.25 7.24
C GLN A 65 -2.45 9.73 6.84
N LYS A 66 -1.30 10.35 6.60
CA LYS A 66 -1.25 11.74 6.08
C LYS A 66 -1.89 11.87 4.70
N ALA A 67 -1.67 10.91 3.80
CA ALA A 67 -2.32 10.89 2.49
C ALA A 67 -3.86 10.81 2.64
N ILE A 68 -4.37 9.95 3.53
CA ILE A 68 -5.79 9.85 3.85
C ILE A 68 -6.33 11.18 4.39
N ASP A 69 -5.65 11.79 5.35
CA ASP A 69 -6.13 13.00 6.00
C ASP A 69 -6.08 14.21 5.06
N GLN A 70 -5.10 14.27 4.16
CA GLN A 70 -5.09 15.25 3.07
C GLN A 70 -6.23 15.03 2.08
N ALA A 71 -6.53 13.77 1.72
CA ALA A 71 -7.65 13.44 0.84
C ALA A 71 -9.02 13.81 1.43
N LYS A 72 -9.17 13.77 2.76
CA LYS A 72 -10.42 14.14 3.46
C LYS A 72 -10.69 15.65 3.52
N LYS A 73 -9.71 16.50 3.25
CA LYS A 73 -9.89 17.96 3.34
C LYS A 73 -10.94 18.45 2.35
N SER A 74 -11.53 19.61 2.65
CA SER A 74 -12.43 20.32 1.72
C SER A 74 -11.71 20.66 0.42
N GLU A 75 -10.44 21.07 0.53
CA GLU A 75 -9.52 21.33 -0.58
C GLU A 75 -8.29 20.41 -0.47
N PRO A 76 -8.36 19.18 -1.00
CA PRO A 76 -7.24 18.26 -1.01
C PRO A 76 -6.10 18.79 -1.88
N SER A 77 -4.86 18.52 -1.44
CA SER A 77 -3.66 18.85 -2.23
C SER A 77 -3.20 17.57 -2.89
N ARG A 78 -3.46 17.44 -4.19
CA ARG A 78 -2.98 16.32 -5.01
C ARG A 78 -1.49 16.09 -4.80
N LYS A 79 -0.69 17.16 -4.86
CA LYS A 79 0.77 17.12 -4.68
C LYS A 79 1.14 16.49 -3.33
N SER A 80 0.53 16.94 -2.24
CA SER A 80 0.85 16.44 -0.91
C SER A 80 0.42 14.98 -0.71
N ILE A 81 -0.71 14.56 -1.28
CA ILE A 81 -1.12 13.16 -1.25
C ILE A 81 -0.08 12.28 -1.97
N LEU A 82 0.37 12.72 -3.16
CA LEU A 82 1.39 12.01 -3.93
C LEU A 82 2.74 11.94 -3.21
N GLU A 83 3.15 13.02 -2.55
CA GLU A 83 4.38 13.07 -1.74
C GLU A 83 4.33 12.02 -0.62
N HIS A 84 3.25 12.00 0.16
CA HIS A 84 3.09 11.02 1.24
C HIS A 84 3.05 9.57 0.74
N LEU A 85 2.32 9.28 -0.34
CA LEU A 85 2.33 7.93 -0.92
C LEU A 85 3.70 7.55 -1.51
N GLY A 86 4.43 8.53 -2.05
CA GLY A 86 5.81 8.35 -2.51
C GLY A 86 6.77 8.01 -1.37
N GLU A 87 6.68 8.72 -0.25
CA GLU A 87 7.49 8.43 0.95
C GLU A 87 7.15 7.05 1.53
N ALA A 88 5.86 6.69 1.63
CA ALA A 88 5.43 5.35 2.05
C ALA A 88 6.04 4.25 1.16
N LYS A 89 6.10 4.48 -0.15
CA LYS A 89 6.72 3.54 -1.09
C LYS A 89 8.22 3.40 -0.86
N GLU A 90 8.94 4.49 -0.60
CA GLU A 90 10.39 4.45 -0.40
C GLU A 90 10.78 3.69 0.86
N PHE A 91 10.03 3.82 1.96
CA PHE A 91 10.23 3.00 3.17
C PHE A 91 10.12 1.49 2.89
N MET A 92 9.26 1.12 1.95
CA MET A 92 8.96 -0.28 1.63
C MET A 92 9.88 -0.88 0.54
N LYS A 93 10.71 -0.07 -0.11
CA LYS A 93 11.50 -0.46 -1.30
C LYS A 93 12.56 -1.53 -1.03
N GLY A 94 13.03 -1.65 0.21
CA GLY A 94 14.00 -2.66 0.65
C GLY A 94 13.38 -3.98 1.10
N VAL A 95 12.05 -4.06 1.21
CA VAL A 95 11.36 -5.21 1.80
C VAL A 95 10.83 -6.12 0.69
N VAL A 96 11.60 -7.17 0.38
CA VAL A 96 11.32 -8.09 -0.74
C VAL A 96 9.95 -8.75 -0.57
N GLU A 97 9.62 -9.13 0.64
CA GLU A 97 8.39 -9.80 1.03
C GLU A 97 7.16 -8.87 0.95
N ALA A 98 7.36 -7.56 0.83
CA ALA A 98 6.29 -6.57 0.75
C ALA A 98 5.96 -6.12 -0.69
N GLY A 99 6.41 -6.85 -1.71
CA GLY A 99 6.19 -6.48 -3.12
C GLY A 99 4.72 -6.22 -3.49
N GLY A 100 3.79 -6.92 -2.86
CA GLY A 100 2.35 -6.67 -3.02
C GLY A 100 1.90 -5.32 -2.44
N ILE A 101 2.35 -4.97 -1.23
CA ILE A 101 2.05 -3.66 -0.61
C ILE A 101 2.62 -2.53 -1.46
N VAL A 102 3.85 -2.67 -1.96
CA VAL A 102 4.46 -1.69 -2.87
C VAL A 102 3.61 -1.51 -4.13
N THR A 103 3.09 -2.61 -4.68
CA THR A 103 2.16 -2.58 -5.82
C THR A 103 0.87 -1.83 -5.48
N GLY A 104 0.30 -2.05 -4.29
CA GLY A 104 -0.86 -1.33 -3.79
C GLY A 104 -0.62 0.19 -3.66
N ILE A 105 0.54 0.59 -3.12
CA ILE A 105 0.92 2.01 -3.02
C ILE A 105 1.04 2.64 -4.42
N VAL A 106 1.65 1.95 -5.38
CA VAL A 106 1.75 2.42 -6.77
C VAL A 106 0.36 2.59 -7.39
N LYS A 107 -0.56 1.66 -7.17
CA LYS A 107 -1.95 1.78 -7.65
C LYS A 107 -2.69 2.94 -7.01
N ALA A 108 -2.50 3.17 -5.72
CA ALA A 108 -3.06 4.35 -5.06
C ALA A 108 -2.51 5.66 -5.65
N ILE A 109 -1.21 5.73 -5.97
CA ILE A 109 -0.60 6.88 -6.65
C ILE A 109 -1.26 7.15 -8.00
N GLU A 110 -1.45 6.11 -8.83
CA GLU A 110 -2.14 6.22 -10.12
C GLU A 110 -3.57 6.77 -9.96
N LEU A 111 -4.32 6.28 -8.98
CA LEU A 111 -5.69 6.73 -8.71
C LEU A 111 -5.72 8.18 -8.20
N VAL A 112 -4.78 8.59 -7.35
CA VAL A 112 -4.66 9.99 -6.92
C VAL A 112 -4.41 10.90 -8.12
N GLN A 113 -3.62 10.46 -9.09
CA GLN A 113 -3.37 11.25 -10.30
C GLN A 113 -4.62 11.43 -11.16
N GLN A 114 -5.58 10.51 -11.08
CA GLN A 114 -6.83 10.52 -11.85
C GLN A 114 -7.98 11.25 -11.15
N LEU A 115 -8.06 11.16 -9.82
CA LEU A 115 -9.19 11.64 -9.02
C LEU A 115 -9.02 13.07 -8.48
N PHE A 116 -7.80 13.60 -8.47
CA PHE A 116 -7.45 14.94 -7.98
C PHE A 116 -6.55 15.64 -9.00
#